data_AF-A0A7J2RIC6-F1
#
_entry.id   AF-A0A7J2RIC6-F1
#
_cell.length_a   1.000
_cell.length_b   1.000
_cell.length_c   1.000
_cell.angle_alpha   90.00
_cell.angle_beta   90.00
_cell.angle_gamma   90.00
#
_symmetry.space_group_name_H-M   'P 1'
#
loop_
_entity.id
_entity.type
_entity.pdbx_description
1 polymer ?
#
loop_
_entity_poly.entity_id
_entity_poly.type
_entity_poly.pdbx_seq_one_letter_code
_entity_poly.pdbx_strand_id
1 'polypeptide(L)'
;MVECNKKAEEWLGYERSEIIGKNYLKLSEILSEVQPEIRERYKKIAQGETPESFDIQLYKRDGSIAWINSYISFFQLENEKYFLALIKDITDRKIAEQKLKESKEQFERAYEHETFYKDLFTHDINNILQSIYTSLDIINIQIDSIEDSNKIEPILEIIKE
;
A
#
# COMPACT_ATOMS: atom_id res chain seq x y z
N MET A 1 32.97 1.78 15.40
CA MET A 1 32.89 0.52 14.66
C MET A 1 34.25 -0.10 14.74
N VAL A 2 34.32 -1.28 15.33
CA VAL A 2 35.61 -1.94 15.62
C VAL A 2 36.01 -2.84 14.45
N GLU A 3 35.03 -3.43 13.76
CA GLU A 3 35.24 -4.32 12.61
C GLU A 3 34.01 -4.34 11.67
N CYS A 4 34.25 -4.63 10.37
CA CYS A 4 33.26 -5.04 9.38
C CYS A 4 33.75 -6.25 8.58
N ASN A 5 32.81 -6.96 7.95
CA ASN A 5 33.12 -7.86 6.84
C ASN A 5 33.25 -7.08 5.52
N LYS A 6 33.89 -7.70 4.52
CA LYS A 6 34.08 -7.11 3.18
C LYS A 6 32.76 -6.75 2.50
N LYS A 7 31.69 -7.53 2.74
CA LYS A 7 30.38 -7.29 2.13
C LYS A 7 29.77 -5.97 2.60
N ALA A 8 29.97 -5.60 3.86
CA ALA A 8 29.51 -4.31 4.39
C ALA A 8 30.27 -3.15 3.74
N GLU A 9 31.58 -3.27 3.54
CA GLU A 9 32.40 -2.26 2.85
C GLU A 9 31.89 -2.04 1.42
N GLU A 10 31.74 -3.14 0.65
CA GLU A 10 31.22 -3.11 -0.72
C GLU A 10 29.81 -2.52 -0.82
N TRP A 11 28.91 -2.88 0.12
CA TRP A 11 27.51 -2.45 0.06
C TRP A 11 27.31 -1.01 0.54
N LEU A 12 28.07 -0.55 1.54
CA LEU A 12 28.03 0.82 2.02
C LEU A 12 28.79 1.79 1.08
N GLY A 13 29.77 1.27 0.33
CA GLY A 13 30.62 2.04 -0.58
C GLY A 13 31.79 2.76 0.12
N TYR A 14 32.06 2.45 1.38
CA TYR A 14 33.19 3.03 2.14
C TYR A 14 34.33 2.02 2.24
N GLU A 15 35.56 2.51 2.23
CA GLU A 15 36.72 1.68 2.53
C GLU A 15 36.77 1.35 4.03
N ARG A 16 37.34 0.20 4.38
CA ARG A 16 37.56 -0.21 5.78
C ARG A 16 38.19 0.90 6.62
N SER A 17 39.21 1.58 6.08
CA SER A 17 39.94 2.68 6.74
C SER A 17 39.03 3.86 7.12
N GLU A 18 37.94 4.08 6.39
CA GLU A 18 36.98 5.16 6.61
C GLU A 18 35.91 4.77 7.63
N ILE A 19 35.62 3.47 7.79
CA ILE A 19 34.56 2.95 8.65
C ILE A 19 35.08 2.63 10.06
N ILE A 20 36.26 2.01 10.14
CA ILE A 20 36.85 1.57 11.40
C ILE A 20 37.19 2.79 12.29
N GLY A 21 36.91 2.68 13.58
CA GLY A 21 37.08 3.77 14.55
C GLY A 21 36.01 4.86 14.49
N LYS A 22 35.17 4.91 13.45
CA LYS A 22 34.03 5.84 13.39
C LYS A 22 32.87 5.32 14.21
N ASN A 23 32.10 6.21 14.82
CA ASN A 23 30.87 5.82 15.50
C ASN A 23 29.87 5.35 14.42
N TYR A 24 29.37 4.11 14.53
CA TYR A 24 28.39 3.55 13.60
C TYR A 24 27.10 4.38 13.58
N LEU A 25 26.68 4.86 14.75
CA LEU A 25 25.57 5.80 14.84
C LEU A 25 25.91 7.11 14.12
N LYS A 26 27.17 7.58 14.10
CA LYS A 26 27.57 8.75 13.31
C LYS A 26 27.62 8.52 11.81
N LEU A 27 28.02 7.32 11.38
CA LEU A 27 27.92 6.90 9.99
C LEU A 27 26.44 6.90 9.52
N SER A 28 25.50 6.62 10.43
CA SER A 28 24.06 6.79 10.19
C SER A 28 23.51 8.21 10.49
N GLU A 29 24.12 9.01 11.39
CA GLU A 29 23.68 10.37 11.78
C GLU A 29 24.01 11.42 10.73
N ILE A 30 24.83 11.10 9.70
CA ILE A 30 25.08 12.06 8.62
C ILE A 30 23.81 12.29 7.76
N LEU A 31 22.79 11.41 7.76
CA LEU A 31 21.73 11.46 6.73
C LEU A 31 20.27 11.25 7.18
N SER A 32 19.98 11.15 8.47
CA SER A 32 18.67 11.51 9.03
C SER A 32 18.83 11.65 10.54
N GLU A 33 18.08 12.54 11.18
CA GLU A 33 17.95 12.57 12.64
C GLU A 33 17.80 11.13 13.13
N VAL A 34 18.83 10.60 13.82
CA VAL A 34 18.72 9.26 14.40
C VAL A 34 17.53 9.34 15.32
N GLN A 35 16.44 8.69 14.89
CA GLN A 35 15.18 8.77 15.58
C GLN A 35 15.45 8.39 17.03
N PRO A 36 14.98 9.17 18.01
CA PRO A 36 15.24 8.94 19.44
C PRO A 36 15.01 7.47 19.85
N GLU A 37 14.07 6.82 19.16
CA GLU A 37 13.70 5.42 19.24
C GLU A 37 14.86 4.45 18.98
N ILE A 38 15.73 4.73 18.00
CA ILE A 38 16.90 3.90 17.71
C ILE A 38 17.87 3.98 18.89
N ARG A 39 18.16 5.19 19.38
CA ARG A 39 19.03 5.37 20.55
C ARG A 39 18.49 4.64 21.78
N GLU A 40 17.18 4.70 21.98
CA GLU A 40 16.51 3.97 23.06
C GLU A 40 16.65 2.46 22.90
N ARG A 41 16.47 1.91 21.68
CA ARG A 41 16.69 0.49 21.38
C ARG A 41 18.11 0.04 21.71
N TYR A 42 19.13 0.78 21.29
CA TYR A 42 20.52 0.44 21.64
C TYR A 42 20.74 0.43 23.16
N LYS A 43 20.11 1.36 23.90
CA LYS A 43 20.19 1.41 25.36
C LYS A 43 19.53 0.18 26.01
N LYS A 44 18.35 -0.21 25.55
CA LYS A 44 17.62 -1.41 26.00
C LYS A 44 18.42 -2.69 25.75
N ILE A 45 18.96 -2.83 24.54
CA ILE A 45 19.83 -3.97 24.18
C ILE A 45 21.08 -4.01 25.07
N ALA A 46 21.69 -2.85 25.37
CA ALA A 46 22.83 -2.76 26.28
C ALA A 46 22.50 -3.13 27.74
N GLN A 47 21.22 -3.04 28.12
CA GLN A 47 20.71 -3.42 29.43
C GLN A 47 20.32 -4.91 29.51
N GLY A 48 20.48 -5.66 28.42
CA GLY A 48 20.21 -7.09 28.36
C GLY A 48 18.80 -7.45 27.89
N GLU A 49 18.03 -6.50 27.35
CA GLU A 49 16.76 -6.82 26.70
C GLU A 49 16.99 -7.65 25.43
N THR A 50 16.07 -8.57 25.15
CA THR A 50 16.12 -9.43 23.97
C THR A 50 16.11 -8.57 22.70
N PRO A 51 17.11 -8.70 21.82
CA PRO A 51 17.17 -7.90 20.62
C PRO A 51 16.12 -8.33 19.60
N GLU A 52 15.24 -7.40 19.23
CA GLU A 52 14.37 -7.54 18.06
C GLU A 52 14.98 -6.84 16.85
N SER A 53 14.85 -7.45 15.67
CA SER A 53 15.21 -6.80 14.42
C SER A 53 14.26 -5.64 14.12
N PHE A 54 14.74 -4.60 13.46
CA PHE A 54 13.92 -3.46 13.06
C PHE A 54 14.31 -2.93 11.68
N ASP A 55 13.31 -2.40 10.96
CA ASP A 55 13.51 -1.83 9.64
C ASP A 55 13.85 -0.34 9.76
N ILE A 56 14.96 0.10 9.16
CA ILE A 56 15.37 1.50 9.08
C ILE A 56 15.87 1.82 7.68
N GLN A 57 15.88 3.10 7.35
CA GLN A 57 16.57 3.59 6.16
C GLN A 57 18.03 3.88 6.50
N LEU A 58 18.92 3.51 5.58
CA LEU A 58 20.34 3.78 5.65
C LEU A 58 20.80 4.41 4.34
N TYR A 59 21.71 5.36 4.45
CA TYR A 59 22.32 5.98 3.29
C TYR A 59 23.69 5.39 3.02
N LYS A 60 23.99 5.21 1.73
CA LYS A 60 25.30 4.77 1.25
C LYS A 60 26.18 5.98 0.95
N ARG A 61 27.48 5.74 0.68
CA ARG A 61 28.44 6.79 0.33
C ARG A 61 28.02 7.65 -0.86
N ASP A 62 27.34 7.04 -1.83
CA ASP A 62 26.84 7.70 -3.03
C ASP A 62 25.58 8.56 -2.79
N GLY A 63 25.05 8.57 -1.57
CA GLY A 63 23.84 9.29 -1.17
C GLY A 63 22.55 8.53 -1.44
N SER A 64 22.59 7.33 -2.03
CA SER A 64 21.41 6.49 -2.22
C SER A 64 20.88 5.97 -0.89
N ILE A 65 19.55 5.83 -0.80
CA ILE A 65 18.85 5.32 0.38
C ILE A 65 18.49 3.86 0.15
N ALA A 66 18.82 3.01 1.11
CA ALA A 66 18.39 1.63 1.16
C ALA A 66 17.56 1.38 2.41
N TRP A 67 16.52 0.56 2.29
CA TRP A 67 15.85 -0.01 3.45
C TRP A 67 16.64 -1.20 3.95
N ILE A 68 16.94 -1.23 5.23
CA ILE A 68 17.60 -2.34 5.89
C ILE A 68 16.76 -2.87 7.04
N ASN A 69 16.78 -4.19 7.21
CA ASN A 69 16.42 -4.82 8.45
C ASN A 69 17.71 -5.01 9.27
N SER A 70 17.77 -4.37 10.43
CA SER A 70 18.92 -4.38 11.32
C SER A 70 18.60 -5.26 12.53
N TYR A 71 19.47 -6.21 12.82
CA TYR A 71 19.47 -6.98 14.05
C TYR A 71 20.74 -6.65 14.84
N ILE A 72 20.60 -6.29 16.11
CA ILE A 72 21.74 -5.85 16.92
C ILE A 72 21.76 -6.66 18.19
N SER A 73 22.87 -7.32 18.49
CA SER A 73 23.10 -7.96 19.79
C SER A 73 24.21 -7.27 20.55
N PHE A 74 24.18 -7.44 21.88
CA PHE A 74 25.18 -6.94 22.79
C PHE A 74 25.93 -8.13 23.41
N PHE A 75 27.25 -8.03 23.50
CA PHE A 75 28.09 -9.02 24.17
C PHE A 75 29.28 -8.35 24.86
N GLN A 76 29.87 -9.06 25.83
CA GLN A 76 31.06 -8.62 26.56
C GLN A 76 32.18 -9.62 26.33
N LEU A 77 33.37 -9.13 25.98
CA LEU A 77 34.58 -9.92 25.78
C LEU A 77 35.72 -9.22 26.52
N GLU A 78 36.46 -9.94 27.37
CA GLU A 78 37.62 -9.40 28.10
C GLU A 78 37.35 -8.07 28.85
N ASN A 79 36.17 -7.94 29.47
CA ASN A 79 35.66 -6.73 30.14
C ASN A 79 35.33 -5.53 29.22
N GLU A 80 35.44 -5.70 27.91
CA GLU A 80 34.98 -4.71 26.94
C GLU A 80 33.61 -5.05 26.38
N LYS A 81 32.83 -4.01 26.09
CA LYS A 81 31.44 -4.09 25.66
C LYS A 81 31.34 -3.87 24.16
N TYR A 82 30.69 -4.79 23.47
CA TYR A 82 30.57 -4.79 22.02
C TYR A 82 29.12 -4.91 21.57
N PHE A 83 28.83 -4.27 20.44
CA PHE A 83 27.61 -4.51 19.68
C PHE A 83 27.96 -5.24 18.39
N LEU A 84 27.21 -6.28 18.08
CA LEU A 84 27.22 -6.92 16.77
C LEU A 84 25.96 -6.51 16.02
N ALA A 85 26.13 -5.89 14.86
CA ALA A 85 25.03 -5.54 13.97
C ALA A 85 25.03 -6.46 12.74
N LEU A 86 23.90 -7.09 12.46
CA LEU A 86 23.60 -7.81 11.24
C LEU A 86 22.62 -6.98 10.43
N ILE A 87 22.98 -6.71 9.17
CA ILE A 87 22.21 -5.83 8.29
C ILE A 87 21.78 -6.65 7.08
N LYS A 88 20.48 -6.64 6.80
CA LYS A 88 19.90 -7.23 5.59
C LYS A 88 19.24 -6.13 4.77
N ASP A 89 19.68 -5.97 3.53
CA ASP A 89 19.00 -5.10 2.56
C ASP A 89 17.61 -5.68 2.25
N ILE A 90 16.59 -4.84 2.42
CA ILE A 90 15.18 -5.17 2.18
C ILE A 90 14.53 -4.13 1.23
N THR A 91 15.34 -3.36 0.50
CA THR A 91 14.88 -2.30 -0.39
C THR A 91 13.92 -2.84 -1.45
N ASP A 92 14.31 -3.91 -2.14
CA ASP A 92 13.47 -4.55 -3.17
C ASP A 92 12.14 -5.05 -2.59
N ARG A 93 12.16 -5.60 -1.38
CA ARG A 93 10.95 -6.05 -0.67
C ARG A 93 10.01 -4.87 -0.41
N LYS A 94 10.53 -3.77 0.14
CA LYS A 94 9.72 -2.56 0.44
C LYS A 94 9.15 -1.93 -0.84
N ILE A 95 9.93 -1.90 -1.92
CA ILE A 95 9.45 -1.40 -3.22
C ILE A 95 8.32 -2.30 -3.76
N ALA A 96 8.46 -3.62 -3.67
CA ALA A 96 7.43 -4.55 -4.10
C ALA A 96 6.14 -4.43 -3.27
N GLU A 97 6.27 -4.33 -1.94
CA GLU A 97 5.15 -4.10 -1.02
C GLU A 97 4.40 -2.81 -1.34
N GLN A 98 5.13 -1.72 -1.62
CA GLN A 98 4.53 -0.44 -1.98
C GLN A 98 3.79 -0.51 -3.32
N LYS A 99 4.39 -1.12 -4.35
CA LYS A 99 3.74 -1.32 -5.66
C LYS A 99 2.47 -2.17 -5.54
N LEU A 100 2.52 -3.22 -4.73
CA LEU A 100 1.36 -4.08 -4.48
C LEU A 100 0.23 -3.28 -3.81
N LYS A 101 0.57 -2.47 -2.81
CA LYS A 101 -0.39 -1.60 -2.13
C LYS A 101 -1.04 -0.61 -3.09
N GLU A 102 -0.25 0.08 -3.89
CA GLU A 102 -0.75 1.03 -4.90
C GLU A 102 -1.65 0.36 -5.93
N SER A 103 -1.27 -0.83 -6.42
CA SER A 103 -2.10 -1.60 -7.35
C SER A 103 -3.41 -2.05 -6.73
N LYS A 104 -3.40 -2.45 -5.45
CA LYS A 104 -4.62 -2.83 -4.73
C LYS A 104 -5.56 -1.65 -4.57
N GLU A 105 -5.05 -0.51 -4.14
CA GLU A 105 -5.85 0.72 -3.99
C GLU A 105 -6.43 1.19 -5.34
N GLN A 106 -5.68 1.06 -6.45
CA GLN A 106 -6.20 1.36 -7.78
C GLN A 106 -7.31 0.40 -8.20
N PHE A 107 -7.14 -0.90 -7.94
CA PHE A 107 -8.14 -1.91 -8.24
C PHE A 107 -9.41 -1.71 -7.42
N GLU A 108 -9.29 -1.44 -6.12
CA GLU A 108 -10.43 -1.15 -5.23
C GLU A 108 -11.24 0.05 -5.73
N ARG A 109 -10.58 1.16 -6.08
CA ARG A 109 -11.26 2.33 -6.65
C ARG A 109 -11.97 2.03 -7.97
N ALA A 110 -11.35 1.25 -8.85
CA ALA A 110 -11.96 0.88 -10.13
C ALA A 110 -13.19 -0.02 -9.92
N TYR A 111 -13.11 -0.97 -8.99
CA TYR A 111 -14.19 -1.88 -8.66
C TYR A 111 -15.38 -1.18 -7.99
N GLU A 112 -15.12 -0.22 -7.09
CA GLU A 112 -16.15 0.63 -6.49
C GLU A 112 -16.90 1.45 -7.55
N HIS A 113 -16.16 2.06 -8.48
CA HIS A 113 -16.75 2.78 -9.61
C HIS A 113 -17.61 1.86 -10.49
N GLU A 114 -17.11 0.68 -10.87
CA GLU A 114 -17.86 -0.29 -11.68
C GLU A 114 -19.17 -0.70 -10.98
N THR A 115 -19.09 -1.04 -9.69
CA THR A 115 -20.25 -1.45 -8.90
C THR A 115 -21.29 -0.34 -8.83
N PHE A 116 -20.85 0.91 -8.56
CA PHE A 116 -21.72 2.07 -8.55
C PHE A 116 -22.47 2.26 -9.88
N TYR A 117 -21.75 2.19 -11.01
CA TYR A 117 -22.38 2.30 -12.33
C TYR A 117 -23.35 1.16 -12.60
N LYS A 118 -22.99 -0.08 -12.27
CA LYS A 118 -23.85 -1.25 -12.45
C LYS A 118 -25.17 -1.11 -11.69
N ASP A 119 -25.10 -0.68 -10.43
CA ASP A 119 -26.28 -0.49 -9.59
C ASP A 119 -27.16 0.63 -10.12
N LEU A 120 -26.55 1.75 -10.54
CA LEU A 120 -27.25 2.87 -11.17
C LEU A 120 -27.97 2.44 -12.45
N PHE A 121 -27.28 1.76 -13.37
CA PHE A 121 -27.87 1.27 -14.62
C PHE A 121 -29.01 0.29 -14.36
N THR A 122 -28.84 -0.63 -13.40
CA THR A 122 -29.88 -1.61 -13.05
C THR A 122 -31.12 -0.92 -12.52
N HIS A 123 -30.95 0.05 -11.61
CA HIS A 123 -32.04 0.86 -11.09
C HIS A 123 -32.78 1.61 -12.21
N ASP A 124 -32.04 2.31 -13.07
CA ASP A 124 -32.63 3.14 -14.12
C ASP A 124 -33.34 2.31 -15.19
N ILE A 125 -32.76 1.18 -15.61
CA ILE A 125 -33.42 0.25 -16.55
C ILE A 125 -34.71 -0.30 -15.92
N ASN A 126 -34.67 -0.73 -14.66
CA ASN A 126 -35.87 -1.24 -13.99
C ASN A 126 -36.97 -0.19 -13.89
N ASN A 127 -36.62 1.08 -13.61
CA ASN A 127 -37.58 2.17 -13.57
C ASN A 127 -38.24 2.43 -14.94
N ILE A 128 -37.44 2.44 -16.01
CA ILE A 128 -37.96 2.60 -17.38
C ILE A 128 -38.88 1.44 -17.74
N LEU A 129 -38.46 0.20 -17.46
CA LEU A 129 -39.28 -0.99 -17.73
C LEU A 129 -40.59 -0.95 -16.94
N GLN A 130 -40.55 -0.58 -15.66
CA GLN A 130 -41.74 -0.46 -14.83
C GLN A 130 -42.71 0.59 -15.38
N SER A 131 -42.20 1.72 -15.89
CA SER A 131 -43.02 2.73 -16.57
C SER A 131 -43.70 2.16 -17.81
N ILE A 132 -42.97 1.44 -18.67
CA ILE A 132 -43.51 0.81 -19.88
C ILE A 132 -44.59 -0.21 -19.52
N TYR A 133 -44.34 -1.09 -18.55
CA TYR A 133 -45.31 -2.08 -18.08
C TYR A 133 -46.58 -1.42 -17.55
N THR A 134 -46.44 -0.37 -16.73
CA THR A 134 -47.59 0.36 -16.18
C THR A 134 -48.43 0.99 -17.31
N SER A 135 -47.79 1.57 -18.33
CA SER A 135 -48.48 2.09 -19.50
C SER A 135 -49.22 0.99 -20.29
N LEU A 136 -48.60 -0.18 -20.47
CA LEU A 136 -49.23 -1.33 -21.13
C LEU A 136 -50.44 -1.84 -20.34
N ASP A 137 -50.35 -1.93 -19.01
CA ASP A 137 -51.45 -2.34 -18.14
C ASP A 137 -52.64 -1.39 -18.26
N ILE A 138 -52.40 -0.07 -18.29
CA ILE A 138 -53.45 0.94 -18.48
C ILE A 138 -54.12 0.77 -19.85
N ILE A 139 -53.33 0.56 -20.91
CA ILE A 139 -53.86 0.33 -22.26
C ILE A 139 -54.74 -0.93 -22.28
N ASN A 140 -54.30 -2.02 -21.66
CA ASN A 140 -55.09 -3.26 -21.59
C ASN A 140 -56.42 -3.04 -20.85
N ILE A 141 -56.41 -2.34 -19.71
CA ILE A 141 -57.63 -1.99 -18.97
C ILE A 141 -58.57 -1.15 -19.85
N GLN A 142 -58.04 -0.20 -20.62
CA GLN A 142 -58.85 0.62 -21.51
C GLN A 142 -59.41 -0.20 -22.68
N ILE A 143 -58.63 -1.09 -23.29
CA ILE A 143 -59.08 -1.98 -24.36
C ILE A 143 -60.21 -2.91 -23.88
N ASP A 144 -60.07 -3.51 -22.71
CA ASP A 144 -61.13 -4.37 -22.13
C ASP A 144 -62.40 -3.58 -21.78
N SER A 145 -62.28 -2.27 -21.54
CA SER A 145 -63.43 -1.36 -21.32
C SER A 145 -64.06 -0.82 -22.60
N ILE A 146 -63.42 -1.02 -23.76
CA ILE A 146 -63.88 -0.55 -25.07
C ILE A 146 -64.44 -1.76 -25.83
N GLU A 147 -65.75 -1.98 -25.73
CA GLU A 147 -66.48 -2.96 -26.57
C GLU A 147 -66.50 -2.58 -28.08
N ASP A 148 -65.91 -1.45 -28.46
CA ASP A 148 -66.10 -0.83 -29.78
C ASP A 148 -64.75 -0.54 -30.49
N SER A 149 -64.39 -1.44 -31.41
CA SER A 149 -63.13 -1.44 -32.19
C SER A 149 -62.80 -0.10 -32.88
N ASN A 150 -63.80 0.74 -33.15
CA ASN A 150 -63.65 2.01 -33.87
C ASN A 150 -62.92 3.12 -33.07
N LYS A 151 -62.68 2.92 -31.76
CA LYS A 151 -61.98 3.92 -30.92
C LYS A 151 -60.47 3.66 -30.76
N ILE A 152 -59.97 2.52 -31.23
CA ILE A 152 -58.57 2.10 -31.06
C ILE A 152 -57.67 2.64 -32.18
N GLU A 153 -58.21 2.80 -33.39
CA GLU A 153 -57.48 3.28 -34.58
C GLU A 153 -56.74 4.62 -34.41
N PRO A 154 -57.34 5.67 -33.81
CA PRO A 154 -56.66 6.95 -33.62
C PRO A 154 -55.47 6.87 -32.64
N ILE A 155 -55.51 5.96 -31.66
CA ILE A 155 -54.45 5.81 -30.65
C ILE A 155 -53.24 5.08 -31.25
N LEU A 156 -53.48 4.12 -32.15
CA LEU A 156 -52.42 3.39 -32.85
C LEU A 156 -51.70 4.25 -33.90
N GLU A 157 -52.35 5.26 -34.47
CA GLU A 157 -51.70 6.24 -35.35
C GLU A 157 -50.72 7.14 -34.58
N ILE A 158 -51.07 7.58 -33.36
CA ILE A 158 -50.22 8.46 -32.54
C ILE A 158 -48.93 7.76 -32.07
N ILE A 159 -48.94 6.43 -31.91
CA ILE A 159 -47.76 5.66 -31.46
C ILE A 159 -46.77 5.38 -32.62
N LYS A 160 -47.18 5.59 -33.89
CA LYS A 160 -46.36 5.31 -35.07
C LYS A 160 -45.58 6.52 -35.61
N GLU A 161 -45.82 7.73 -35.10
CA GLU A 161 -44.94 8.90 -35.27
C GLU A 161 -43.87 8.99 -34.19
#